data_AF-A0A963H8Z3-F1
#
_entry.id   AF-A0A963H8Z3-F1
#
_cell.length_a   1.000
_cell.length_b   1.000
_cell.length_c   1.000
_cell.angle_alpha   90.00
_cell.angle_beta   90.00
_cell.angle_gamma   90.00
#
_symmetry.space_group_name_H-M   'P 1'
#
loop_
_entity.id
_entity.type
_entity.pdbx_description
1 polymer ?
#
loop_
_entity_poly.entity_id
_entity_poly.type
_entity_poly.pdbx_seq_one_letter_code
_entity_poly.pdbx_strand_id
1 'polypeptide(L)' 'MAKEDLIEMQGEVIENLPNATFRVRLENDHVVLGFISGKMRMHY' A
#
# COMPACT_ATOMS: atom_id res chain seq x y z
N MET A 1 -3.51 -13.30 20.55
CA MET A 1 -2.92 -13.92 19.34
C MET A 1 -2.06 -12.86 18.68
N ALA A 2 -0.82 -13.20 18.40
CA ALA A 2 0.28 -12.29 18.11
C ALA A 2 -0.10 -11.25 17.06
N LYS A 3 0.02 -9.96 17.42
CA LYS A 3 -0.01 -8.87 16.44
C LYS A 3 1.22 -9.07 15.57
N GLU A 4 1.01 -9.47 14.33
CA GLU A 4 2.09 -9.50 13.34
C GLU A 4 2.73 -8.11 13.32
N ASP A 5 4.05 -8.06 13.47
CA ASP A 5 4.81 -6.81 13.38
C ASP A 5 4.65 -6.26 11.96
N LEU A 6 3.83 -5.21 11.85
CA LEU A 6 3.61 -4.50 10.60
C LEU A 6 4.85 -3.65 10.32
N ILE A 7 5.50 -3.93 9.19
CA ILE A 7 6.63 -3.12 8.73
C ILE A 7 6.06 -1.94 7.95
N GLU A 8 6.18 -0.75 8.52
CA GLU A 8 5.81 0.50 7.85
C GLU A 8 6.99 1.00 7.03
N MET A 9 6.78 1.18 5.73
CA MET A 9 7.77 1.73 4.81
C MET A 9 7.15 2.86 3.99
N GLN A 10 7.99 3.84 3.67
CA GLN A 10 7.62 4.91 2.74
C GLN A 10 7.93 4.47 1.31
N GLY A 11 7.09 4.91 0.37
CA GLY A 11 7.23 4.63 -1.04
C GLY A 11 6.37 5.58 -1.87
N GLU A 12 6.68 5.68 -3.14
CA GLU A 12 6.03 6.58 -4.09
C GLU A 12 5.07 5.80 -5.00
N VAL A 13 3.86 6.32 -5.20
CA VAL A 13 2.89 5.71 -6.11
C VAL A 13 3.31 5.98 -7.55
N ILE A 14 3.64 4.92 -8.29
CA ILE A 14 4.10 5.03 -9.69
C ILE A 14 2.97 4.82 -10.70
N GLU A 15 1.98 3.97 -10.39
CA GLU A 15 0.85 3.67 -11.28
C GLU A 15 -0.44 3.39 -10.50
N ASN A 16 -1.57 3.83 -11.05
CA ASN A 16 -2.92 3.50 -10.57
C ASN A 16 -3.51 2.36 -11.40
N LEU A 17 -4.01 1.31 -10.72
CA LEU A 17 -4.64 0.16 -11.38
C LEU A 17 -6.16 0.17 -11.16
N PRO A 18 -6.94 -0.38 -12.10
CA PRO A 18 -8.36 -0.64 -11.88
C PRO A 18 -8.51 -1.60 -10.68
N ASN A 19 -9.49 -1.36 -9.81
CA ASN A 19 -9.73 -2.02 -8.50
C ASN A 19 -9.11 -1.34 -7.26
N ALA A 20 -8.70 -0.07 -7.36
CA ALA A 20 -8.12 0.69 -6.24
C ALA A 20 -6.88 0.00 -5.63
N THR A 21 -6.10 -0.62 -6.50
CA THR A 21 -4.72 -1.05 -6.24
C THR A 21 -3.76 -0.04 -6.86
N PHE A 22 -2.61 0.12 -6.22
CA PHE A 22 -1.60 1.08 -6.59
C PHE A 22 -0.26 0.36 -6.64
N ARG A 23 0.51 0.59 -7.70
CA ARG A 23 1.92 0.20 -7.68
C ARG A 23 2.67 1.26 -6.89
N VAL A 24 3.36 0.84 -5.84
CA VAL A 24 4.19 1.69 -5.01
C VAL A 24 5.62 1.24 -5.21
N ARG A 25 6.51 2.15 -5.59
CA ARG A 25 7.94 1.93 -5.56
C ARG A 25 8.45 2.32 -4.18
N LEU A 26 8.98 1.35 -3.46
CA LEU A 26 9.66 1.56 -2.19
C LEU A 26 11.05 2.14 -2.44
N GLU A 27 11.63 2.80 -1.43
CA GLU A 27 12.98 3.40 -1.51
C GLU A 27 14.10 2.37 -1.75
N ASN A 28 13.83 1.08 -1.56
CA ASN A 28 14.75 -0.02 -1.82
C ASN A 28 14.67 -0.57 -3.26
N ASP A 29 14.16 0.22 -4.21
CA ASP A 29 13.92 -0.14 -5.62
C ASP A 29 12.93 -1.29 -5.84
N HIS A 30 12.24 -1.77 -4.80
CA HIS A 30 11.21 -2.79 -4.96
C HIS A 30 9.87 -2.15 -5.31
N VAL A 31 9.19 -2.73 -6.30
CA VAL A 31 7.82 -2.35 -6.66
C VAL A 31 6.86 -3.32 -6.00
N VAL A 32 5.96 -2.79 -5.17
CA VAL A 32 4.92 -3.54 -4.49
C VAL A 32 3.54 -3.10 -4.94
N LEU A 33 2.58 -4.02 -4.87
CA LEU A 33 1.17 -3.73 -5.10
C LEU A 33 0.52 -3.45 -3.75
N GLY A 34 0.08 -2.20 -3.54
CA GLY A 34 -0.64 -1.77 -2.35
C GLY A 34 -2.12 -1.53 -2.63
N PHE A 35 -2.93 -1.62 -1.59
CA PHE A 35 -4.32 -1.19 -1.60
C PHE A 35 -4.54 -0.19 -0.47
N ILE A 36 -5.49 0.72 -0.66
CA ILE A 36 -5.90 1.66 0.40
C ILE A 36 -6.48 0.89 1.59
N SER A 37 -6.10 1.31 2.80
CA SER A 37 -6.62 0.72 4.02
C SER A 37 -8.16 0.76 4.04
N GLY A 38 -8.78 -0.34 4.48
CA GLY A 38 -10.24 -0.46 4.56
C GLY A 38 -10.91 0.64 5.38
N LYS A 39 -10.19 1.25 6.35
CA LYS A 39 -10.68 2.42 7.10
C LYS A 39 -10.82 3.67 6.23
N MET A 40 -9.93 3.89 5.25
CA MET A 40 -10.07 5.00 4.29
C MET A 40 -11.20 4.76 3.29
N ARG A 41 -11.52 3.49 2.97
CA ARG A 41 -12.65 3.15 2.10
C ARG A 41 -14.03 3.42 2.75
N MET A 42 -14.13 3.38 4.08
CA MET A 42 -15.39 3.63 4.79
C MET A 42 -15.77 5.12 4.88
N HIS A 43 -14.83 6.03 4.65
CA HIS A 43 -15.05 7.48 4.68
C HIS A 43 -15.19 8.09 3.27
N TYR A 44 -15.37 7.25 2.25
CA TYR A 44 -15.62 7.66 0.87
C TYR A 44 -17.11 7.61 0.53
#